data_AF-A0A7C2SS50-F1
#
_entry.id   AF-A0A7C2SS50-F1
#
_cell.length_a   1.000
_cell.length_b   1.000
_cell.length_c   1.000
_cell.angle_alpha   90.00
_cell.angle_beta   90.00
_cell.angle_gamma   90.00
#
_symmetry.space_group_name_H-M   'P 1'
#
loop_
_entity.id
_entity.type
_entity.pdbx_description
1 polymer ?
#
loop_
_entity_poly.entity_id
_entity_poly.type
_entity_poly.pdbx_seq_one_letter_code
_entity_poly.pdbx_strand_id
1 'polypeptide(L)'
;MPESREERAARAGRIARALDRAYPDPRTALRFRTPFELLVATILSAQCTDELVNRVTAELFARYDGPRALAGADAADVERIVRPTNFYRQKAKAIQSAARDVVERFGGEVPRTMEELVTLRGVARKTANVVRGNAFGVPGITVDTHVARVSRRLRLARSEEPVRIEAELAEILPRERWTRTSLQLIDHGRAVCQARRPRCEVCPLRADCPWPGSAAARVHAAAQRAARPARPARPAGTRRPAGGRAP
;
A
#
# COMPACT_ATOMS: atom_id res chain seq x y z
N MET A 1 -10.39 3.59 -26.12
CA MET A 1 -9.79 4.81 -25.53
C MET A 1 -9.34 4.49 -24.12
N PRO A 2 -8.11 4.84 -23.72
CA PRO A 2 -7.73 4.78 -22.31
C PRO A 2 -8.62 5.74 -21.50
N GLU A 3 -9.01 5.32 -20.30
CA GLU A 3 -9.78 6.14 -19.35
C GLU A 3 -9.05 7.46 -19.05
N SER A 4 -9.81 8.56 -18.99
CA SER A 4 -9.30 9.88 -18.66
C SER A 4 -8.89 9.98 -17.18
N ARG A 5 -8.12 11.02 -16.83
CA ARG A 5 -7.75 11.28 -15.43
C ARG A 5 -8.98 11.48 -14.54
N GLU A 6 -9.97 12.22 -15.03
CA GLU A 6 -11.20 12.55 -14.31
C GLU A 6 -12.08 11.33 -14.10
N GLU A 7 -12.23 10.48 -15.12
CA GLU A 7 -12.97 9.21 -15.01
C GLU A 7 -12.31 8.29 -13.97
N ARG A 8 -10.97 8.21 -13.99
CA ARG A 8 -10.19 7.44 -13.01
C ARG A 8 -10.36 7.98 -11.59
N ALA A 9 -10.34 9.31 -11.41
CA ALA A 9 -10.55 9.95 -10.11
C ALA A 9 -12.00 9.74 -9.60
N ALA A 10 -13.00 9.85 -10.47
CA ALA A 10 -14.40 9.57 -10.12
C ALA A 10 -14.58 8.10 -9.67
N ARG A 11 -13.95 7.15 -10.36
CA ARG A 11 -13.93 5.74 -9.95
C ARG A 11 -13.18 5.54 -8.63
N ALA A 12 -12.04 6.19 -8.44
CA ALA A 12 -11.31 6.16 -7.18
C ALA A 12 -12.20 6.65 -6.01
N GLY A 13 -13.00 7.69 -6.23
CA GLY A 13 -13.99 8.18 -5.26
C GLY A 13 -15.08 7.15 -4.92
N ARG A 14 -15.60 6.41 -5.91
CA ARG A 14 -16.57 5.32 -5.65
C ARG A 14 -15.93 4.15 -4.89
N ILE A 15 -14.72 3.75 -5.26
CA ILE A 15 -13.93 2.73 -4.57
C ILE A 15 -13.68 3.15 -3.12
N ALA A 16 -13.27 4.40 -2.89
CA ALA A 16 -13.01 4.92 -1.55
C ALA A 16 -14.27 4.86 -0.66
N ARG A 17 -15.45 5.19 -1.19
CA ARG A 17 -16.73 5.03 -0.47
C ARG A 17 -17.05 3.55 -0.17
N ALA A 18 -16.75 2.64 -1.08
CA ALA A 18 -16.94 1.21 -0.84
C ALA A 18 -15.97 0.66 0.21
N LEU A 19 -14.72 1.15 0.21
CA LEU A 19 -13.73 0.86 1.25
C LEU A 19 -14.17 1.40 2.62
N ASP A 20 -14.77 2.59 2.70
CA ASP A 20 -15.29 3.13 3.96
C ASP A 20 -16.37 2.26 4.59
N ARG A 21 -17.23 1.65 3.77
CA ARG A 21 -18.25 0.71 4.27
C ARG A 21 -17.66 -0.63 4.69
N ALA A 22 -16.70 -1.15 3.93
CA ALA A 22 -16.12 -2.46 4.20
C ALA A 22 -15.09 -2.44 5.36
N TYR A 23 -14.41 -1.31 5.53
CA TYR A 23 -13.32 -1.10 6.48
C TYR A 23 -13.49 0.28 7.15
N PRO A 24 -14.45 0.43 8.07
CA PRO A 24 -14.84 1.73 8.63
C PRO A 24 -13.80 2.32 9.58
N ASP A 25 -13.01 1.49 10.26
CA ASP A 25 -11.97 1.92 11.21
C ASP A 25 -10.64 1.20 10.90
N PRO A 26 -9.98 1.53 9.78
CA PRO A 26 -8.75 0.88 9.37
C PRO A 26 -7.61 1.40 10.26
N ARG A 27 -6.87 0.49 10.89
CA ARG A 27 -5.75 0.80 11.78
C ARG A 27 -4.53 -0.02 11.40
N THR A 28 -3.34 0.48 11.70
CA THR A 28 -2.14 -0.35 11.61
C THR A 28 -2.24 -1.58 12.52
N ALA A 29 -1.77 -2.72 12.04
CA ALA A 29 -1.73 -3.96 12.82
C ALA A 29 -0.64 -3.95 13.92
N LEU A 30 0.32 -3.02 13.82
CA LEU A 30 1.36 -2.81 14.82
C LEU A 30 0.77 -2.12 16.04
N ARG A 31 1.00 -2.69 17.22
CA ARG A 31 0.55 -2.15 18.51
C ARG A 31 1.58 -1.16 19.04
N PHE A 32 1.12 0.02 19.42
CA PHE A 32 1.94 1.10 19.96
C PHE A 32 1.10 2.05 20.81
N ARG A 33 1.76 2.75 21.72
CA ARG A 33 1.20 3.81 22.59
C ARG A 33 1.77 5.17 22.27
N THR A 34 2.98 5.21 21.70
CA THR A 34 3.71 6.46 21.39
C THR A 34 4.26 6.44 19.96
N PRO A 35 4.56 7.61 19.36
CA PRO A 35 5.22 7.68 18.05
C PRO A 35 6.56 6.92 18.01
N PHE A 36 7.30 6.90 19.13
CA PHE A 36 8.55 6.16 19.24
C PHE A 36 8.35 4.65 19.20
N GLU A 37 7.34 4.13 19.91
CA GLU A 37 6.98 2.72 19.82
C GLU A 37 6.61 2.31 18.39
N LEU A 38 5.82 3.14 17.68
CA LEU A 38 5.47 2.86 16.29
C LEU A 38 6.69 2.88 15.37
N LEU A 39 7.62 3.83 15.56
CA LEU A 39 8.87 3.91 14.81
C LEU A 39 9.66 2.60 14.95
N VAL A 40 9.90 2.16 16.18
CA VAL A 40 10.64 0.92 16.47
C VAL A 40 9.91 -0.30 15.90
N ALA A 41 8.60 -0.42 16.13
CA ALA A 41 7.79 -1.53 15.60
C ALA A 41 7.83 -1.59 14.06
N THR A 42 7.81 -0.43 13.39
CA THR A 42 7.84 -0.37 11.92
C THR A 42 9.21 -0.75 11.35
N ILE A 43 10.31 -0.39 12.04
CA ILE A 43 11.65 -0.87 11.66
C ILE A 43 11.73 -2.40 11.81
N LEU A 44 11.17 -2.95 12.89
CA LEU A 44 11.16 -4.39 13.14
C LEU A 44 10.28 -5.18 12.17
N SER A 45 9.22 -4.56 11.64
CA SER A 45 8.25 -5.21 10.73
C SER A 45 8.79 -5.49 9.33
N ALA A 46 9.93 -4.92 8.96
CA ALA A 46 10.59 -5.22 7.69
C ALA A 46 10.81 -6.73 7.55
N GLN A 47 10.13 -7.37 6.60
CA GLN A 47 10.16 -8.83 6.37
C GLN A 47 9.86 -9.67 7.64
N CYS A 48 8.92 -9.20 8.46
CA CYS A 48 8.46 -9.87 9.68
C CYS A 48 6.92 -9.77 9.72
N THR A 49 6.25 -10.71 10.37
CA THR A 49 4.79 -10.63 10.54
C THR A 49 4.43 -9.68 11.67
N ASP A 50 3.30 -8.98 11.54
CA ASP A 50 2.84 -8.01 12.53
C ASP A 50 2.60 -8.67 13.90
N GLU A 51 2.13 -9.93 13.93
CA GLU A 51 1.92 -10.69 15.17
C GLU A 51 3.23 -10.98 15.90
N LEU A 52 4.29 -11.33 15.16
CA LEU A 52 5.59 -11.59 15.76
C LEU A 52 6.22 -10.30 16.27
N VAL A 53 6.12 -9.21 15.50
CA VAL A 53 6.58 -7.88 15.92
C VAL A 53 5.88 -7.47 17.21
N ASN A 54 4.55 -7.59 17.27
CA ASN A 54 3.76 -7.21 18.46
C ASN A 54 4.15 -7.99 19.72
N ARG A 55 4.56 -9.27 19.60
CA ARG A 55 5.07 -10.04 20.74
C ARG A 55 6.45 -9.55 21.18
N VAL A 56 7.35 -9.34 20.23
CA VAL A 56 8.71 -8.87 20.50
C VAL A 56 8.70 -7.45 21.10
N THR A 57 7.88 -6.55 20.55
CA THR A 57 7.79 -5.18 21.04
C THR A 57 7.13 -5.08 22.41
N ALA A 58 6.23 -5.98 22.77
CA ALA A 58 5.68 -6.04 24.12
C ALA A 58 6.78 -6.31 25.17
N GLU A 59 7.68 -7.28 24.93
CA GLU A 59 8.84 -7.53 25.80
C GLU A 59 9.82 -6.35 25.76
N LEU A 60 10.15 -5.86 24.56
CA LEU A 60 11.11 -4.78 24.38
C LEU A 60 10.68 -3.50 25.10
N PHE A 61 9.42 -3.08 24.97
CA PHE A 61 8.92 -1.84 25.58
C PHE A 61 8.61 -1.98 27.07
N ALA A 62 8.35 -3.19 27.56
CA ALA A 62 8.31 -3.45 28.99
C ALA A 62 9.70 -3.33 29.62
N ARG A 63 10.76 -3.71 28.89
CA ARG A 63 12.15 -3.61 29.34
C ARG A 63 12.74 -2.21 29.18
N TYR A 64 12.42 -1.53 28.07
CA TYR A 64 12.98 -0.25 27.67
C TYR A 64 11.87 0.75 27.34
N ASP A 65 11.46 1.52 28.34
CA ASP A 65 10.39 2.51 28.19
C ASP A 65 10.92 3.81 27.55
N GLY A 66 10.63 3.97 26.26
CA GLY A 66 10.95 5.17 25.50
C GLY A 66 12.38 5.25 24.93
N PRO A 67 12.69 6.35 24.23
CA PRO A 67 13.91 6.47 23.43
C PRO A 67 15.18 6.50 24.26
N ARG A 68 15.18 7.16 25.43
CA ARG A 68 16.36 7.23 26.31
C ARG A 68 16.74 5.85 26.85
N ALA A 69 15.76 5.07 27.29
CA ALA A 69 15.98 3.71 27.79
C ALA A 69 16.55 2.79 26.70
N LEU A 70 16.00 2.84 25.48
CA LEU A 70 16.48 1.99 24.39
C LEU A 70 17.84 2.45 23.83
N ALA A 71 18.13 3.76 23.84
CA ALA A 71 19.40 4.33 23.39
C ALA A 71 20.59 3.87 24.25
N GLY A 72 20.39 3.78 25.57
CA GLY A 72 21.37 3.33 26.56
C GLY A 72 21.31 1.83 26.89
N ALA A 73 20.47 1.06 26.19
CA ALA A 73 20.31 -0.36 26.42
C ALA A 73 21.56 -1.18 26.07
N ASP A 74 21.77 -2.28 26.79
CA ASP A 74 22.80 -3.26 26.43
C ASP A 74 22.48 -3.88 25.06
N ALA A 75 23.47 -3.87 24.15
CA ALA A 75 23.27 -4.33 22.78
C ALA A 75 22.96 -5.84 22.71
N ALA A 76 23.58 -6.65 23.56
CA ALA A 76 23.35 -8.10 23.57
C ALA A 76 21.96 -8.44 24.10
N ASP A 77 21.46 -7.71 25.10
CA ASP A 77 20.08 -7.88 25.58
C ASP A 77 19.04 -7.46 24.53
N VAL A 78 19.24 -6.32 23.85
CA VAL A 78 18.34 -5.93 22.74
C VAL A 78 18.35 -6.97 21.63
N GLU A 79 19.53 -7.45 21.21
CA GLU A 79 19.64 -8.52 20.22
C GLU A 79 18.91 -9.80 20.66
N ARG A 80 19.03 -10.19 21.93
CA ARG A 80 18.32 -11.34 22.50
C ARG A 80 16.81 -11.19 22.37
N ILE A 81 16.25 -10.04 22.75
CA ILE A 81 14.81 -9.76 22.70
C ILE A 81 14.31 -9.80 21.24
N VAL A 82 15.02 -9.15 20.31
CA VAL A 82 14.59 -9.07 18.91
C VAL A 82 15.01 -10.26 18.05
N ARG A 83 15.75 -11.22 18.62
CA ARG A 83 16.24 -12.45 17.96
C ARG A 83 15.18 -13.21 17.16
N PRO A 84 13.91 -13.30 17.60
CA PRO A 84 12.87 -13.97 16.81
C PRO A 84 12.60 -13.31 15.45
N THR A 85 12.94 -12.02 15.29
CA THR A 85 12.73 -11.31 14.03
C THR A 85 13.79 -11.65 12.98
N ASN A 86 13.40 -11.66 11.70
CA ASN A 86 14.38 -11.80 10.61
C ASN A 86 15.38 -10.64 10.60
N PHE A 87 16.66 -10.93 10.30
CA PHE A 87 17.76 -9.95 10.29
C PHE A 87 17.95 -9.21 11.62
N TYR A 88 17.69 -9.88 12.76
CA TYR A 88 17.64 -9.26 14.09
C TYR A 88 18.87 -8.43 14.46
N ARG A 89 20.11 -8.84 14.12
CA ARG A 89 21.32 -8.06 14.44
C ARG A 89 21.31 -6.67 13.80
N GLN A 90 20.93 -6.61 12.53
CA GLN A 90 20.84 -5.35 11.79
C GLN A 90 19.69 -4.50 12.33
N LYS A 91 18.58 -5.14 12.71
CA LYS A 91 17.42 -4.48 13.30
C LYS A 91 17.69 -3.94 14.70
N ALA A 92 18.34 -4.69 15.58
CA ALA A 92 18.78 -4.27 16.91
C ALA A 92 19.65 -3.01 16.80
N LYS A 93 20.67 -3.06 15.93
CA LYS A 93 21.52 -1.90 15.64
C LYS A 93 20.72 -0.72 15.09
N ALA A 94 19.75 -0.96 14.22
CA ALA A 94 18.90 0.09 13.65
C ALA A 94 18.04 0.78 14.71
N ILE A 95 17.32 0.03 15.54
CA ILE A 95 16.41 0.59 16.55
C ILE A 95 17.18 1.32 17.66
N GLN A 96 18.33 0.80 18.09
CA GLN A 96 19.17 1.50 19.08
C GLN A 96 19.80 2.76 18.50
N SER A 97 20.25 2.72 17.24
CA SER A 97 20.78 3.92 16.56
C SER A 97 19.69 4.97 16.37
N ALA A 98 18.49 4.58 15.93
CA ALA A 98 17.36 5.48 15.79
C ALA A 98 16.95 6.07 17.15
N ALA A 99 16.99 5.28 18.23
CA ALA A 99 16.75 5.78 19.58
C ALA A 99 17.79 6.83 20.00
N ARG A 100 19.08 6.60 19.76
CA ARG A 100 20.14 7.59 19.99
C ARG A 100 19.93 8.86 19.18
N ASP A 101 19.68 8.73 17.87
CA ASP A 101 19.39 9.87 17.00
C ASP A 101 18.20 10.69 17.53
N VAL A 102 17.11 10.04 17.94
CA VAL A 102 15.93 10.69 18.53
C VAL A 102 16.29 11.47 19.79
N VAL A 103 17.13 10.91 20.67
CA VAL A 103 17.55 11.59 21.91
C VAL A 103 18.49 12.76 21.62
N GLU A 104 19.56 12.51 20.87
CA GLU A 104 20.68 13.44 20.69
C GLU A 104 20.33 14.60 19.73
N ARG A 105 19.58 14.31 18.66
CA ARG A 105 19.32 15.27 17.59
C ARG A 105 17.92 15.88 17.66
N PHE A 106 16.97 15.20 18.30
CA PHE A 106 15.55 15.58 18.32
C PHE A 106 14.98 15.69 19.74
N GLY A 107 15.84 15.77 20.77
CA GLY A 107 15.43 16.06 22.16
C GLY A 107 14.62 14.94 22.84
N GLY A 108 14.59 13.73 22.26
CA GLY A 108 13.77 12.62 22.75
C GLY A 108 12.41 12.52 22.08
N GLU A 109 12.09 13.38 21.12
CA GLU A 109 10.84 13.30 20.35
C GLU A 109 11.08 12.80 18.93
N VAL A 110 10.16 11.97 18.43
CA VAL A 110 10.24 11.51 17.04
C VAL A 110 9.90 12.68 16.10
N PRO A 111 10.76 13.02 15.13
CA PRO A 111 10.50 14.11 14.21
C PRO A 111 9.28 13.84 13.32
N ARG A 112 8.63 14.91 12.84
CA ARG A 112 7.36 14.83 12.10
C ARG A 112 7.51 15.00 10.59
N THR A 113 8.65 15.53 10.14
CA THR A 113 8.90 15.78 8.71
C THR A 113 9.46 14.55 8.02
N MET A 114 9.26 14.45 6.70
CA MET A 114 9.80 13.34 5.92
C MET A 114 11.32 13.40 5.90
N GLU A 115 11.85 14.60 5.72
CA GLU A 115 13.26 14.94 5.56
C GLU A 115 14.05 14.52 6.80
N GLU A 116 13.53 14.78 8.01
CA GLU A 116 14.15 14.37 9.26
C GLU A 116 13.99 12.87 9.52
N LEU A 117 12.79 12.31 9.30
CA LEU A 117 12.52 10.90 9.58
C LEU A 117 13.43 9.96 8.77
N VAL A 118 13.67 10.26 7.49
CA VAL A 118 14.54 9.41 6.64
C VAL A 118 16.02 9.50 7.01
N THR A 119 16.42 10.44 7.88
CA THR A 119 17.78 10.46 8.43
C THR A 119 17.98 9.43 9.55
N LEU A 120 16.89 8.92 10.15
CA LEU A 120 16.97 7.91 11.21
C LEU A 120 17.34 6.54 10.62
N ARG A 121 18.28 5.84 11.25
CA ARG A 121 18.72 4.52 10.78
C ARG A 121 17.55 3.53 10.69
N GLY A 122 17.41 2.88 9.54
CA GLY A 122 16.34 1.90 9.30
C GLY A 122 15.00 2.52 8.87
N VAL A 123 14.94 3.84 8.72
CA VAL A 123 13.75 4.55 8.24
C VAL A 123 13.94 4.94 6.78
N ALA A 124 13.12 4.34 5.92
CA ALA A 124 12.96 4.79 4.54
C ALA A 124 11.62 5.53 4.38
N ARG A 125 11.37 6.11 3.20
CA ARG A 125 10.13 6.85 2.89
C ARG A 125 8.84 6.11 3.28
N LYS A 126 8.78 4.80 3.05
CA LYS A 126 7.63 3.96 3.47
C LYS A 126 7.44 3.99 4.99
N THR A 127 8.50 3.72 5.75
CA THR A 127 8.50 3.73 7.23
C THR A 127 8.11 5.11 7.75
N ALA A 128 8.66 6.17 7.17
CA ALA A 128 8.30 7.54 7.53
C ALA A 128 6.81 7.84 7.28
N ASN A 129 6.24 7.42 6.14
CA ASN A 129 4.80 7.57 5.87
C ASN A 129 3.93 6.78 6.86
N VAL A 130 4.35 5.60 7.31
CA VAL A 130 3.64 4.84 8.35
C VAL A 130 3.58 5.64 9.65
N VAL A 131 4.74 6.14 10.13
CA VAL A 131 4.83 6.90 11.38
C VAL A 131 4.04 8.20 11.28
N ARG A 132 4.25 8.98 10.22
CA ARG A 132 3.55 10.27 9.99
C ARG A 132 2.04 10.10 9.96
N GLY A 133 1.54 9.12 9.21
CA GLY A 133 0.11 8.87 9.08
C GLY A 133 -0.54 8.37 10.36
N ASN A 134 0.06 7.37 11.00
CA ASN A 134 -0.60 6.65 12.11
C ASN A 134 -0.33 7.27 13.49
N ALA A 135 0.82 7.91 13.71
CA ALA A 135 1.14 8.52 15.00
C ALA A 135 0.91 10.03 15.06
N PHE A 136 1.04 10.75 13.94
CA PHE A 136 0.92 12.21 13.90
C PHE A 136 -0.29 12.72 13.13
N GLY A 137 -1.08 11.84 12.51
CA GLY A 137 -2.22 12.23 11.68
C GLY A 137 -1.83 13.02 10.42
N VAL A 138 -0.55 13.00 10.04
CA VAL A 138 -0.04 13.70 8.86
C VAL A 138 -0.23 12.80 7.65
N PRO A 139 -1.10 13.14 6.69
CA PRO A 139 -1.47 12.22 5.63
C PRO A 139 -0.28 11.76 4.78
N GLY A 140 -0.20 10.46 4.56
CA GLY A 140 0.85 9.82 3.77
C GLY A 140 0.36 8.52 3.16
N ILE A 141 0.77 8.24 1.92
CA ILE A 141 0.45 7.01 1.22
C ILE A 141 1.57 6.01 1.47
N THR A 142 1.24 4.90 2.12
CA THR A 142 2.18 3.81 2.35
C THR A 142 1.97 2.74 1.29
N VAL A 143 2.94 2.59 0.37
CA VAL A 143 2.88 1.55 -0.65
C VAL A 143 3.66 0.32 -0.17
N ASP A 144 2.92 -0.71 0.23
CA ASP A 144 3.45 -2.06 0.46
C ASP A 144 3.05 -3.02 -0.67
N THR A 145 3.30 -4.32 -0.50
CA THR A 145 2.95 -5.33 -1.50
C THR A 145 1.43 -5.49 -1.70
N HIS A 146 0.61 -5.16 -0.69
CA HIS A 146 -0.84 -5.17 -0.78
C HIS A 146 -1.33 -3.95 -1.54
N VAL A 147 -0.92 -2.74 -1.14
CA VAL A 147 -1.28 -1.49 -1.82
C VAL A 147 -0.83 -1.51 -3.27
N ALA A 148 0.42 -1.91 -3.54
CA ALA A 148 0.92 -2.02 -4.91
C ALA A 148 0.06 -2.97 -5.76
N ARG A 149 -0.21 -4.17 -5.26
CA ARG A 149 -1.03 -5.17 -5.97
C ARG A 149 -2.46 -4.70 -6.19
N VAL A 150 -3.12 -4.23 -5.14
CA VAL A 150 -4.55 -3.87 -5.17
C VAL A 150 -4.75 -2.64 -6.05
N SER A 151 -3.93 -1.59 -5.88
CA SER A 151 -4.00 -0.38 -6.70
C SER A 151 -3.80 -0.67 -8.19
N ARG A 152 -2.89 -1.58 -8.53
CA ARG A 152 -2.69 -2.02 -9.92
C ARG A 152 -3.86 -2.83 -10.46
N ARG A 153 -4.40 -3.79 -9.70
CA ARG A 153 -5.59 -4.55 -10.09
C ARG A 153 -6.80 -3.64 -10.32
N LEU A 154 -6.98 -2.63 -9.47
CA LEU A 154 -8.03 -1.62 -9.59
C LEU A 154 -7.74 -0.55 -10.67
N ARG A 155 -6.56 -0.60 -11.32
CA ARG A 155 -6.04 0.41 -12.25
C ARG A 155 -6.08 1.84 -11.68
N LEU A 156 -5.94 1.95 -10.36
CA LEU A 156 -5.67 3.23 -9.69
C LEU A 156 -4.22 3.65 -9.93
N ALA A 157 -3.32 2.66 -10.00
CA ALA A 157 -1.95 2.84 -10.40
C ALA A 157 -1.60 1.97 -11.62
N ARG A 158 -0.67 2.44 -12.45
CA ARG A 158 -0.11 1.77 -13.63
C ARG A 158 1.30 1.27 -13.36
N SER A 159 2.10 2.03 -12.61
CA SER A 159 3.48 1.67 -12.31
C SER A 159 3.58 0.44 -11.39
N GLU A 160 4.73 -0.23 -11.43
CA GLU A 160 5.12 -1.25 -10.45
C GLU A 160 5.99 -0.67 -9.33
N GLU A 161 6.58 0.50 -9.56
CA GLU A 161 7.52 1.15 -8.65
C GLU A 161 6.78 1.83 -7.50
N PRO A 162 7.07 1.51 -6.22
CA PRO A 162 6.33 2.03 -5.08
C PRO A 162 6.23 3.56 -5.04
N VAL A 163 7.31 4.27 -5.36
CA VAL A 163 7.34 5.75 -5.37
C VAL A 163 6.44 6.33 -6.45
N ARG A 164 6.35 5.68 -7.62
CA ARG A 164 5.45 6.11 -8.70
C ARG A 164 3.99 5.78 -8.37
N ILE A 165 3.74 4.62 -7.76
CA ILE A 165 2.40 4.27 -7.26
C ILE A 165 1.94 5.28 -6.20
N GLU A 166 2.81 5.69 -5.28
CA GLU A 166 2.54 6.74 -4.29
C GLU A 166 2.08 8.04 -4.98
N ALA A 167 2.83 8.51 -5.97
CA ALA A 167 2.51 9.73 -6.72
C ALA A 167 1.19 9.61 -7.52
N GLU A 168 0.97 8.50 -8.21
CA GLU A 168 -0.26 8.27 -9.00
C GLU A 168 -1.51 8.21 -8.11
N LEU A 169 -1.41 7.61 -6.92
CA LEU A 169 -2.49 7.59 -5.95
C LEU A 169 -2.74 8.99 -5.34
N ALA A 170 -1.67 9.73 -5.04
CA ALA A 170 -1.76 11.11 -4.55
C ALA A 170 -2.43 12.06 -5.56
N GLU A 171 -2.29 11.77 -6.86
CA GLU A 171 -2.89 12.55 -7.95
C GLU A 171 -4.42 12.42 -8.04
N ILE A 172 -4.99 11.30 -7.56
CA ILE A 172 -6.42 10.95 -7.74
C ILE A 172 -7.19 10.85 -6.42
N LEU A 173 -6.51 10.74 -5.28
CA LEU A 173 -7.14 10.67 -3.96
C LEU A 173 -6.98 11.99 -3.22
N PRO A 174 -8.04 12.50 -2.56
CA PRO A 174 -7.93 13.64 -1.65
C PRO A 174 -6.88 13.38 -0.57
N ARG A 175 -6.11 14.42 -0.21
CA ARG A 175 -4.96 14.30 0.69
C ARG A 175 -5.35 13.72 2.05
N GLU A 176 -6.50 14.13 2.57
CA GLU A 176 -7.06 13.72 3.87
C GLU A 176 -7.34 12.22 3.92
N ARG A 177 -7.48 11.57 2.76
CA ARG A 177 -7.78 10.14 2.64
C ARG A 177 -6.55 9.26 2.49
N TRP A 178 -5.35 9.81 2.33
CA TRP A 178 -4.17 9.03 1.96
C TRP A 178 -3.87 7.89 2.91
N THR A 179 -3.67 8.19 4.20
CA THR A 179 -3.35 7.17 5.21
C THR A 179 -4.48 6.16 5.36
N ARG A 180 -5.72 6.64 5.48
CA ARG A 180 -6.91 5.80 5.58
C ARG A 180 -7.02 4.83 4.40
N THR A 181 -6.92 5.34 3.18
CA THR A 181 -7.03 4.53 1.96
C THR A 181 -5.90 3.52 1.86
N SER A 182 -4.66 3.88 2.23
CA SER A 182 -3.55 2.92 2.31
C SER A 182 -3.87 1.76 3.24
N LEU A 183 -4.35 2.02 4.46
CA LEU A 183 -4.71 0.97 5.42
C LEU A 183 -5.88 0.10 4.90
N GLN A 184 -6.91 0.71 4.34
CA GLN A 184 -8.05 -0.02 3.75
C GLN A 184 -7.62 -0.92 2.57
N LEU A 185 -6.67 -0.47 1.74
CA LEU A 185 -6.13 -1.26 0.65
C LEU A 185 -5.27 -2.43 1.17
N ILE A 186 -4.56 -2.25 2.29
CA ILE A 186 -3.84 -3.33 2.97
C ILE A 186 -4.83 -4.39 3.48
N ASP A 187 -5.85 -3.96 4.24
CA ASP A 187 -6.88 -4.85 4.79
C ASP A 187 -7.62 -5.60 3.67
N HIS A 188 -8.02 -4.88 2.63
CA HIS A 188 -8.65 -5.46 1.45
C HIS A 188 -7.73 -6.46 0.74
N GLY A 189 -6.45 -6.13 0.61
CA GLY A 189 -5.45 -7.00 0.00
C GLY A 189 -5.23 -8.29 0.79
N ARG A 190 -5.34 -8.26 2.12
CA ARG A 190 -5.21 -9.43 3.01
C ARG A 190 -6.47 -10.29 3.00
N ALA A 191 -7.64 -9.68 3.19
CA ALA A 191 -8.90 -10.38 3.39
C ALA A 191 -9.51 -10.90 2.07
N VAL A 192 -9.45 -10.11 0.99
CA VAL A 192 -10.23 -10.34 -0.23
C VAL A 192 -9.33 -10.46 -1.46
N CYS A 193 -8.54 -9.43 -1.76
CA CYS A 193 -7.75 -9.33 -2.98
C CYS A 193 -6.36 -9.98 -2.83
N GLN A 194 -6.37 -11.26 -2.45
CA GLN A 194 -5.18 -12.07 -2.20
C GLN A 194 -4.34 -12.27 -3.48
N ALA A 195 -3.03 -12.46 -3.31
CA ALA A 195 -2.08 -12.51 -4.43
C ALA A 195 -2.40 -13.65 -5.42
N ARG A 196 -2.59 -14.88 -4.90
CA ARG A 196 -2.80 -16.08 -5.73
C ARG A 196 -4.26 -16.26 -6.17
N ARG A 197 -5.19 -16.34 -5.21
CA ARG A 197 -6.61 -16.60 -5.46
C ARG A 197 -7.50 -15.55 -4.78
N PRO A 198 -7.71 -14.38 -5.38
CA PRO A 198 -8.57 -13.35 -4.79
C PRO A 198 -10.04 -13.82 -4.76
N ARG A 199 -10.75 -13.42 -3.69
CA ARG A 199 -12.15 -13.78 -3.46
C ARG A 199 -13.10 -12.80 -4.16
N CYS A 200 -13.03 -12.76 -5.49
CA CYS A 200 -13.73 -11.74 -6.28
C CYS A 200 -15.26 -11.82 -6.22
N GLU A 201 -15.81 -12.98 -5.90
CA GLU A 201 -17.27 -13.19 -5.77
C GLU A 201 -17.87 -12.39 -4.62
N VAL A 202 -17.13 -12.25 -3.52
CA VAL A 202 -17.55 -11.51 -2.32
C VAL A 202 -16.89 -10.12 -2.22
N CYS A 203 -16.25 -9.66 -3.31
CA CYS A 203 -15.47 -8.44 -3.26
C CYS A 203 -16.36 -7.18 -3.26
N PRO A 204 -16.28 -6.31 -2.23
CA PRO A 204 -17.09 -5.09 -2.17
C PRO A 204 -16.74 -4.06 -3.25
N LEU A 205 -15.56 -4.19 -3.87
CA LEU A 205 -15.09 -3.28 -4.92
C LEU A 205 -15.42 -3.80 -6.33
N ARG A 206 -16.11 -4.94 -6.44
CA ARG A 206 -16.31 -5.67 -7.71
C ARG A 206 -16.97 -4.81 -8.78
N ALA A 207 -17.92 -3.94 -8.41
CA ALA A 207 -18.64 -3.08 -9.35
C ALA A 207 -17.73 -2.07 -10.07
N ASP A 208 -16.67 -1.61 -9.39
CA ASP A 208 -15.71 -0.63 -9.93
C ASP A 208 -14.34 -1.27 -10.24
N CYS A 209 -14.22 -2.60 -10.23
CA CYS A 209 -12.94 -3.29 -10.41
C CYS A 209 -12.69 -3.66 -11.88
N PRO A 210 -11.72 -3.04 -12.56
CA PRO A 210 -11.37 -3.36 -13.95
C PRO A 210 -10.48 -4.60 -14.10
N TRP A 211 -10.21 -5.36 -13.02
CA TRP A 211 -9.31 -6.51 -13.07
C TRP A 211 -9.97 -7.69 -13.80
N PRO A 212 -9.36 -8.22 -14.89
CA PRO A 212 -9.96 -9.28 -15.72
C PRO A 212 -10.22 -10.60 -14.98
N GLY A 213 -9.43 -10.90 -13.94
CA GLY A 213 -9.60 -12.10 -13.13
C GLY A 213 -10.75 -12.02 -12.12
N SER A 214 -11.41 -10.87 -11.99
CA SER A 214 -12.66 -10.79 -11.25
C SER A 214 -13.75 -11.41 -12.11
N ALA A 215 -14.56 -12.31 -11.56
CA ALA A 215 -15.68 -12.90 -12.32
C ALA A 215 -16.66 -11.84 -12.90
N ALA A 216 -16.58 -10.58 -12.46
CA ALA A 216 -17.31 -9.42 -12.99
C ALA A 216 -16.81 -8.92 -14.35
N ALA A 217 -15.51 -8.96 -14.63
CA ALA A 217 -14.97 -8.44 -15.89
C ALA A 217 -15.50 -9.21 -17.10
N ARG A 218 -15.86 -10.49 -16.93
CA ARG A 218 -16.52 -11.30 -17.97
C ARG A 218 -17.95 -10.84 -18.23
N VAL A 219 -18.70 -10.46 -17.19
CA VAL A 219 -20.09 -9.97 -17.31
C VAL A 219 -20.14 -8.56 -17.88
N HIS A 220 -19.27 -7.64 -17.44
CA HIS A 220 -19.19 -6.29 -18.02
C HIS A 220 -18.64 -6.29 -19.45
N ALA A 221 -17.64 -7.11 -19.78
CA ALA A 221 -17.17 -7.25 -21.15
C ALA A 221 -18.25 -7.87 -22.06
N ALA A 222 -19.07 -8.80 -21.55
CA ALA A 222 -20.20 -9.36 -22.29
C ALA A 222 -21.31 -8.32 -22.52
N ALA A 223 -21.69 -7.56 -21.48
CA ALA A 223 -22.70 -6.50 -21.58
C ALA A 223 -22.26 -5.37 -22.52
N GLN A 224 -20.99 -4.95 -22.45
CA GLN A 224 -20.42 -3.93 -23.36
C GLN A 224 -20.29 -4.43 -24.80
N ARG A 225 -20.10 -5.74 -25.02
CA ARG A 225 -20.12 -6.34 -26.37
C ARG A 225 -21.54 -6.43 -26.92
N ALA A 226 -22.52 -6.76 -26.09
CA ALA A 226 -23.93 -6.82 -26.46
C ALA A 226 -24.51 -5.43 -26.79
N ALA A 227 -24.00 -4.37 -26.15
CA ALA A 227 -24.42 -2.99 -26.38
C ALA A 227 -23.71 -2.28 -27.55
N ARG A 228 -22.78 -2.93 -28.27
CA ARG A 228 -22.12 -2.31 -29.45
C ARG A 228 -23.05 -2.41 -30.67
N PRO A 229 -23.33 -1.30 -31.37
CA PRO A 229 -24.08 -1.36 -32.62
C PRO A 229 -23.32 -2.21 -33.64
N ALA A 230 -24.08 -3.00 -34.41
CA ALA A 230 -23.52 -3.85 -35.45
C ALA A 230 -22.70 -3.01 -36.43
N ARG A 231 -21.50 -3.51 -36.79
CA ARG A 231 -20.70 -2.88 -37.84
C ARG A 231 -21.52 -2.86 -39.14
N PRO A 232 -21.62 -1.71 -39.85
CA PRO A 232 -22.28 -1.69 -41.15
C PRO A 232 -21.57 -2.66 -42.09
N ALA A 233 -22.36 -3.42 -42.85
CA ALA A 233 -21.86 -4.38 -43.81
C ALA A 233 -20.93 -3.67 -44.81
N ARG A 234 -19.76 -4.25 -45.06
CA ARG A 234 -18.86 -3.75 -46.13
C ARG A 234 -19.61 -3.85 -47.46
N PRO A 235 -19.63 -2.79 -48.29
CA PRO A 235 -20.21 -2.89 -49.62
C PRO A 235 -19.46 -3.95 -50.42
N ALA A 236 -20.22 -4.79 -51.14
CA ALA A 236 -19.68 -5.85 -51.97
C ALA A 236 -18.74 -5.26 -53.02
N GLY A 237 -17.45 -5.58 -52.90
CA GLY A 237 -16.44 -5.14 -53.86
C GLY A 237 -16.79 -5.67 -55.25
N THR A 238 -16.95 -4.75 -56.20
CA THR A 238 -17.12 -5.04 -57.63
C THR A 238 -15.96 -5.91 -58.10
N ARG A 239 -16.27 -7.13 -58.57
CA ARG A 239 -15.30 -8.04 -59.18
C ARG A 239 -14.74 -7.37 -60.44
N ARG A 240 -13.42 -7.12 -60.43
CA ARG A 240 -12.66 -6.69 -61.60
C ARG A 240 -12.62 -7.86 -62.59
N PRO A 241 -13.03 -7.70 -63.87
CA PRO A 241 -13.00 -8.80 -64.82
C PRO A 241 -11.56 -9.12 -65.20
N ALA A 242 -11.28 -10.42 -65.30
CA ALA A 242 -10.03 -10.97 -65.79
C ALA A 242 -10.16 -11.26 -67.29
N GLY A 243 -9.11 -10.97 -68.06
CA GLY A 243 -8.85 -11.66 -69.33
C GLY A 243 -8.64 -10.74 -70.53
N GLY A 244 -7.47 -10.91 -71.17
CA GLY A 244 -7.16 -10.38 -72.49
C GLY A 244 -5.67 -10.51 -72.83
N ARG A 245 -5.20 -11.73 -73.10
CA ARG A 245 -3.95 -11.96 -73.85
C ARG A 245 -4.26 -11.69 -75.33
N ALA A 246 -3.48 -10.84 -75.96
CA ALA A 246 -3.47 -10.65 -77.42
C ALA A 246 -2.24 -11.38 -78.02
N PRO A 247 -2.31 -11.82 -79.29
CA PRO A 247 -1.34 -12.72 -79.94
C PRO A 247 0.04 -12.09 -80.17
#